data_AF-A0A9P5XVS9-F1
#
_entry.id   AF-A0A9P5XVS9-F1
#
_cell.length_a   1.000
_cell.length_b   1.000
_cell.length_c   1.000
_cell.angle_alpha   90.00
_cell.angle_beta   90.00
_cell.angle_gamma   90.00
#
_symmetry.space_group_name_H-M   'P 1'
#
loop_
_entity.id
_entity.type
_entity.pdbx_description
1 polymer ?
#
loop_
_entity_poly.entity_id
_entity_poly.type
_entity_poly.pdbx_seq_one_letter_code
_entity_poly.pdbx_strand_id
1 'polypeptide(L)'
;MDGSGDAKSTTTLVPPLLLPEILGFSPQLVLDDIINIANNAVQDGVNGMEEFLEKWADERAEREGGEWDSTQEVEQGLVAFQTLLEYHTDIAFDFFEAWSLRNIFAIPPDLPVVLPHQKGLDLTQTAEREQELLDEVEELRKQIDNQRRLKRFYTRSIRVSNIQRLRAIKRLDRLSILNASSLDVLGTLPEKFAAMYVSVSALPPLDPATMASLSQVRLVDPGKRQWETSNTGYLNWAVGQLLERAKEGGGAGVDTLTAKVNAVGPASQLRAAAEEIERVGTDPDTTGAPREE
;
A
#
# COMPACT_ATOMS: atom_id res chain seq x y z
N MET A 1 -8.09 -86.96 2.61
CA MET A 1 -8.95 -86.24 1.65
C MET A 1 -8.47 -84.81 1.65
N ASP A 2 -7.61 -84.51 0.68
CA ASP A 2 -6.98 -83.20 0.48
C ASP A 2 -8.03 -82.14 0.17
N GLY A 3 -8.09 -81.11 1.01
CA GLY A 3 -8.78 -79.86 0.71
C GLY A 3 -7.77 -78.86 0.17
N SER A 4 -7.44 -78.98 -1.12
CA SER A 4 -6.69 -77.96 -1.86
C SER A 4 -7.58 -76.73 -2.00
N GLY A 5 -7.35 -75.73 -1.16
CA GLY A 5 -7.98 -74.42 -1.27
C GLY A 5 -7.36 -73.67 -2.44
N ASP A 6 -8.10 -73.57 -3.54
CA ASP A 6 -7.82 -72.68 -4.67
C ASP A 6 -7.65 -71.24 -4.17
N ALA A 7 -6.40 -70.77 -4.11
CA ALA A 7 -6.09 -69.35 -4.01
C ALA A 7 -6.54 -68.70 -5.33
N LYS A 8 -7.72 -68.07 -5.31
CA LYS A 8 -8.17 -67.18 -6.38
C LYS A 8 -7.11 -66.10 -6.59
N SER A 9 -6.30 -66.23 -7.63
CA SER A 9 -5.49 -65.15 -8.18
C SER A 9 -6.44 -64.08 -8.72
N THR A 10 -6.80 -63.12 -7.88
CA THR A 10 -7.41 -61.88 -8.37
C THR A 10 -6.35 -61.19 -9.21
N THR A 11 -6.50 -61.23 -10.53
CA THR A 11 -5.69 -60.44 -11.45
C THR A 11 -5.87 -58.98 -11.08
N THR A 12 -4.94 -58.44 -10.29
CA THR A 12 -4.93 -57.04 -9.89
C THR A 12 -4.68 -56.22 -11.16
N LEU A 13 -5.73 -55.70 -11.78
CA LEU A 13 -5.58 -54.82 -12.92
C LEU A 13 -4.86 -53.56 -12.45
N VAL A 14 -3.68 -53.29 -13.03
CA VAL A 14 -2.94 -52.06 -12.75
C VAL A 14 -3.81 -50.87 -13.16
N PRO A 15 -3.95 -49.83 -12.32
CA PRO A 15 -4.70 -48.65 -12.68
C PRO A 15 -4.12 -48.04 -13.97
N PRO A 16 -4.93 -47.83 -15.03
CA PRO A 16 -4.42 -47.34 -16.32
C PRO A 16 -3.85 -45.91 -16.23
N LEU A 17 -4.18 -45.18 -15.16
CA LEU A 17 -3.74 -43.81 -14.91
C LEU A 17 -2.40 -43.72 -14.17
N LEU A 18 -1.89 -44.82 -13.62
CA LEU A 18 -0.69 -44.79 -12.77
C LEU A 18 0.56 -44.41 -13.56
N LEU A 19 0.68 -44.88 -14.81
CA LEU A 19 1.78 -44.52 -15.71
C LEU A 19 1.73 -43.05 -16.15
N PRO A 20 0.60 -42.53 -16.66
CA PRO A 20 0.46 -41.10 -16.93
C PRO A 20 0.72 -40.21 -15.71
N GLU A 21 0.34 -40.67 -14.51
CA GLU A 21 0.58 -39.93 -13.27
C GLU A 21 2.06 -39.91 -12.87
N ILE A 22 2.80 -41.02 -13.07
CA ILE A 22 4.26 -41.08 -12.85
C ILE A 22 5.00 -40.15 -13.83
N LEU A 23 4.65 -40.23 -15.11
CA LEU A 23 5.38 -39.56 -16.18
C LEU A 23 4.95 -38.10 -16.36
N GLY A 24 3.74 -37.75 -15.93
CA GLY A 24 3.11 -36.46 -16.19
C GLY A 24 2.56 -36.30 -17.61
N PHE A 25 2.66 -37.34 -18.45
CA PHE A 25 2.14 -37.39 -19.82
C PHE A 25 1.80 -38.84 -20.20
N SER A 26 0.97 -39.02 -21.24
CA SER A 26 0.66 -40.36 -21.76
C SER A 26 1.86 -40.91 -22.56
N PRO A 27 2.34 -42.15 -22.28
CA PRO A 27 3.44 -42.77 -23.04
C PRO A 27 3.22 -42.82 -24.55
N GLN A 28 1.95 -42.95 -24.98
CA GLN A 28 1.58 -42.95 -26.40
C GLN A 28 2.03 -41.67 -27.10
N LEU A 29 1.94 -40.50 -26.45
CA LEU A 29 2.34 -39.22 -27.06
C LEU A 29 3.83 -39.20 -27.40
N VAL A 30 4.68 -39.78 -26.55
CA VAL A 30 6.12 -39.87 -26.82
C VAL A 30 6.41 -40.83 -27.96
N LEU A 31 5.66 -41.93 -28.06
CA LEU A 31 5.81 -42.87 -29.18
C LEU A 31 5.36 -42.21 -30.49
N ASP A 32 4.22 -41.52 -30.50
CA ASP A 32 3.73 -40.74 -31.65
C ASP A 32 4.77 -39.71 -32.10
N ASP A 33 5.34 -38.94 -31.17
CA ASP A 33 6.37 -37.95 -31.48
C ASP A 33 7.63 -38.59 -32.06
N ILE A 34 8.07 -39.73 -31.53
CA ILE A 34 9.23 -40.48 -32.04
C ILE A 34 8.96 -40.98 -33.46
N ILE A 35 7.79 -41.55 -33.71
CA ILE A 35 7.39 -42.07 -35.04
C ILE A 35 7.32 -40.92 -36.05
N ASN A 36 6.74 -39.78 -35.66
CA ASN A 36 6.68 -38.58 -36.50
C ASN A 36 8.07 -38.07 -36.87
N ILE A 37 8.99 -37.98 -35.90
CA ILE A 37 10.37 -37.54 -36.15
C ILE A 37 11.10 -38.54 -37.05
N ALA A 38 10.90 -39.84 -36.83
CA ALA A 38 11.53 -40.87 -37.65
C ALA A 38 11.03 -40.86 -39.10
N ASN A 39 9.72 -40.71 -39.32
CA ASN A 39 9.15 -40.58 -40.66
C ASN A 39 9.67 -39.35 -41.39
N ASN A 40 9.78 -38.21 -40.69
CA ASN A 40 10.41 -37.01 -41.27
C ASN A 40 11.88 -37.27 -41.63
N ALA A 41 12.65 -37.94 -40.77
CA ALA A 41 14.05 -38.27 -41.06
C ALA A 41 14.21 -39.25 -42.24
N VAL A 42 13.27 -40.20 -42.39
CA VAL A 42 13.21 -41.10 -43.55
C VAL A 42 12.95 -40.30 -44.82
N GLN A 43 11.97 -39.40 -44.81
CA GLN A 43 11.67 -38.54 -45.95
C GLN A 43 12.86 -37.64 -46.33
N ASP A 44 13.48 -37.00 -45.33
CA ASP A 44 14.67 -36.16 -45.55
C ASP A 44 15.83 -36.98 -46.15
N GLY A 45 15.99 -38.23 -45.71
CA GLY A 45 16.98 -39.16 -46.26
C GLY A 45 16.71 -39.54 -47.72
N VAL A 46 15.44 -39.79 -48.08
CA VAL A 46 15.04 -40.08 -49.47
C VAL A 46 15.23 -38.86 -50.36
N ASN A 47 14.80 -37.67 -49.92
CA ASN A 47 14.98 -36.41 -50.65
C ASN A 47 16.48 -36.12 -50.89
N GLY A 48 17.32 -36.34 -49.87
CA GLY A 48 18.78 -36.17 -50.02
C GLY A 48 19.40 -37.16 -51.00
N MET A 49 18.85 -38.37 -51.10
CA MET A 49 19.28 -39.37 -52.07
C MET A 49 18.80 -39.04 -53.49
N GLU A 50 17.59 -38.50 -53.64
CA GLU A 50 17.05 -37.99 -54.90
C GLU A 50 17.98 -36.92 -55.49
N GLU A 51 18.27 -35.85 -54.73
CA GLU A 51 19.16 -34.78 -55.19
C GLU A 51 20.55 -35.28 -55.56
N PHE A 52 21.05 -36.31 -54.88
CA PHE A 52 22.36 -36.89 -55.17
C PHE A 52 22.35 -37.71 -56.46
N LEU A 53 21.30 -38.53 -56.66
CA LEU A 53 21.15 -39.36 -57.84
C LEU A 53 20.86 -38.54 -59.11
N GLU A 54 20.08 -37.46 -58.99
CA GLU A 54 19.86 -36.49 -60.08
C GLU A 54 21.18 -35.85 -60.52
N LYS A 55 21.95 -35.29 -59.59
CA LYS A 55 23.28 -34.71 -59.88
C LYS A 55 24.21 -35.73 -60.54
N TRP A 56 24.19 -36.97 -60.05
CA TRP A 56 25.01 -38.05 -60.61
C TRP A 56 24.56 -38.44 -62.03
N ALA A 57 23.25 -38.47 -62.29
CA ALA A 57 22.68 -38.76 -63.61
C ALA A 57 23.01 -37.65 -64.62
N ASP A 58 22.88 -36.39 -64.22
CA ASP A 58 23.20 -35.21 -65.04
C ASP A 58 24.68 -35.19 -65.45
N GLU A 59 25.60 -35.38 -64.50
CA GLU A 59 27.04 -35.45 -64.78
C GLU A 59 27.40 -36.58 -65.76
N ARG A 60 26.63 -37.68 -65.73
CA ARG A 60 26.85 -38.82 -66.62
C ARG A 60 26.31 -38.54 -68.02
N ALA A 61 25.13 -37.93 -68.11
CA ALA A 61 24.53 -37.51 -69.37
C ALA A 61 25.44 -36.52 -70.14
N GLU A 62 26.08 -35.60 -69.42
CA GLU A 62 27.07 -34.66 -69.99
C GLU A 62 28.32 -35.37 -70.55
N ARG A 63 28.79 -36.46 -69.91
CA ARG A 63 29.98 -37.21 -70.36
C ARG A 63 29.70 -38.17 -71.52
N GLU A 64 28.53 -38.80 -71.56
CA GLU A 64 28.21 -39.90 -72.49
C GLU A 64 27.42 -39.45 -73.74
N GLY A 65 27.12 -38.15 -73.89
CA GLY A 65 26.62 -37.60 -75.16
C GLY A 65 25.12 -37.82 -75.42
N GLY A 66 24.29 -37.81 -74.38
CA GLY A 66 22.86 -37.49 -74.48
C GLY A 66 21.90 -38.54 -75.05
N GLU A 67 22.28 -39.82 -75.15
CA GLU A 67 21.37 -40.86 -75.68
C GLU A 67 20.71 -41.75 -74.61
N TRP A 68 21.06 -41.58 -73.32
CA TRP A 68 20.52 -42.38 -72.23
C TRP A 68 19.66 -41.51 -71.29
N ASP A 69 18.33 -41.72 -71.31
CA ASP A 69 17.37 -41.06 -70.43
C ASP A 69 17.28 -41.79 -69.08
N SER A 70 18.35 -41.67 -68.27
CA SER A 70 18.50 -42.42 -67.00
C SER A 70 17.59 -41.90 -65.89
N THR A 71 17.05 -40.69 -66.07
CA THR A 71 16.29 -39.94 -65.08
C THR A 71 15.00 -40.69 -64.74
N GLN A 72 14.29 -41.20 -65.74
CA GLN A 72 13.05 -41.94 -65.55
C GLN A 72 13.26 -43.26 -64.79
N GLU A 73 14.36 -43.99 -65.06
CA GLU A 73 14.68 -45.23 -64.33
C GLU A 73 15.09 -44.94 -62.87
N VAL A 74 15.81 -43.83 -62.64
CA VAL A 74 16.21 -43.37 -61.30
C VAL A 74 14.98 -42.95 -60.49
N GLU A 75 14.08 -42.14 -61.06
CA GLU A 75 12.82 -41.74 -60.42
C GLU A 75 11.96 -42.97 -60.07
N GLN A 76 11.81 -43.91 -61.01
CA GLN A 76 11.02 -45.12 -60.78
C GLN A 76 11.65 -46.01 -59.69
N GLY A 77 12.97 -46.16 -59.69
CA GLY A 77 13.71 -46.89 -58.67
C GLY A 77 13.63 -46.22 -57.30
N LEU A 78 13.69 -44.90 -57.25
CA LEU A 78 13.56 -44.11 -56.03
C LEU A 78 12.17 -44.24 -55.43
N VAL A 79 11.11 -44.11 -56.23
CA VAL A 79 9.72 -44.29 -55.79
C VAL A 79 9.49 -45.71 -55.26
N ALA A 80 10.02 -46.73 -55.94
CA ALA A 80 9.95 -48.11 -55.46
C ALA A 80 10.70 -48.30 -54.14
N PHE A 81 11.88 -47.70 -54.00
CA PHE A 81 12.67 -47.73 -52.76
C PHE A 81 11.96 -47.01 -51.62
N GLN A 82 11.43 -45.81 -51.85
CA GLN A 82 10.66 -45.04 -50.87
C GLN A 82 9.46 -45.84 -50.38
N THR A 83 8.66 -46.39 -51.29
CA THR A 83 7.48 -47.20 -50.93
C THR A 83 7.85 -48.42 -50.09
N LEU A 84 8.96 -49.10 -50.45
CA LEU A 84 9.45 -50.25 -49.70
C LEU A 84 9.98 -49.86 -48.32
N LEU A 85 10.70 -48.74 -48.24
CA LEU A 85 11.23 -48.21 -47.00
C LEU A 85 10.10 -47.80 -46.06
N GLU A 86 9.13 -47.02 -46.53
CA GLU A 86 7.92 -46.62 -45.79
C GLU A 86 7.18 -47.84 -45.23
N TYR A 87 6.94 -48.85 -46.07
CA TYR A 87 6.26 -50.09 -45.65
C TYR A 87 7.01 -50.82 -44.52
N HIS A 88 8.33 -50.94 -44.62
CA HIS A 88 9.13 -51.60 -43.60
C HIS A 88 9.28 -50.77 -42.33
N THR A 89 9.39 -49.44 -42.45
CA THR A 89 9.46 -48.54 -41.30
C THR A 89 8.15 -48.51 -40.53
N ASP A 90 7.01 -48.50 -41.22
CA ASP A 90 5.67 -48.54 -40.61
C ASP A 90 5.49 -49.80 -39.75
N ILE A 91 5.79 -50.97 -40.32
CA ILE A 91 5.73 -52.25 -39.58
C ILE A 91 6.70 -52.28 -38.40
N ALA A 92 7.92 -51.77 -38.58
CA ALA A 92 8.90 -51.74 -37.50
C ALA A 92 8.46 -50.82 -36.36
N PHE A 93 7.84 -49.68 -36.68
CA PHE A 93 7.34 -48.73 -35.69
C PHE A 93 6.08 -49.25 -34.99
N ASP A 94 5.18 -49.97 -35.66
CA ASP A 94 4.07 -50.69 -35.02
C ASP A 94 4.57 -51.70 -33.98
N PHE A 95 5.59 -52.50 -34.34
CA PHE A 95 6.20 -53.45 -33.41
C PHE A 95 6.91 -52.75 -32.25
N PHE A 96 7.60 -51.64 -32.53
CA PHE A 96 8.27 -50.83 -31.53
C PHE A 96 7.26 -50.21 -30.55
N GLU A 97 6.15 -49.67 -31.04
CA GLU A 97 5.09 -49.09 -30.21
C GLU A 97 4.48 -50.16 -29.30
N ALA A 98 4.04 -51.27 -29.87
CA ALA A 98 3.45 -52.38 -29.13
C ALA A 98 4.43 -52.99 -28.11
N TRP A 99 5.70 -53.14 -28.47
CA TRP A 99 6.72 -53.65 -27.56
C TRP A 99 7.01 -52.66 -26.43
N SER A 100 7.08 -51.36 -26.73
CA SER A 100 7.35 -50.32 -25.75
C SER A 100 6.24 -50.21 -24.72
N LEU A 101 4.98 -50.23 -25.16
CA LEU A 101 3.82 -50.22 -24.25
C LEU A 101 3.72 -51.48 -23.38
N ARG A 102 4.19 -52.62 -23.90
CA ARG A 102 4.12 -53.90 -23.18
C ARG A 102 5.31 -54.15 -22.23
N ASN A 103 6.46 -53.53 -22.46
CA ASN A 103 7.69 -53.82 -21.70
C ASN A 103 8.26 -52.61 -20.96
N ILE A 104 8.41 -51.47 -21.63
CA ILE A 104 9.00 -50.27 -21.03
C ILE A 104 7.96 -49.54 -20.19
N PHE A 105 6.81 -49.26 -20.80
CA PHE A 105 5.68 -48.58 -20.17
C PHE A 105 4.67 -49.59 -19.62
N ALA A 106 5.16 -50.67 -19.02
CA ALA A 106 4.33 -51.66 -18.37
C ALA A 106 4.76 -51.82 -16.92
N ILE A 107 3.78 -51.78 -16.02
CA ILE A 107 3.99 -52.00 -14.60
C ILE A 107 3.43 -53.38 -14.26
N PRO A 108 4.20 -54.26 -13.61
CA PRO A 108 3.69 -55.55 -13.18
C PRO A 108 2.53 -55.39 -12.19
N PRO A 109 1.46 -56.20 -12.31
CA PRO A 109 0.28 -56.12 -11.43
C PRO A 109 0.58 -56.44 -9.97
N ASP A 110 1.69 -57.14 -9.72
CA ASP A 110 2.08 -57.59 -8.38
C ASP A 110 2.95 -56.56 -7.64
N LEU A 111 3.31 -55.44 -8.27
CA LEU A 111 4.15 -54.42 -7.66
C LEU A 111 3.29 -53.29 -7.04
N PRO A 112 3.30 -53.10 -5.72
CA PRO A 112 2.61 -51.98 -5.08
C PRO A 112 3.42 -50.69 -5.31
N VAL A 113 3.22 -50.06 -6.46
CA VAL A 113 3.82 -48.76 -6.77
C VAL A 113 3.06 -47.67 -6.03
N VAL A 114 3.76 -46.96 -5.14
CA VAL A 114 3.21 -45.79 -4.43
C VAL A 114 3.99 -44.56 -4.88
N LEU A 115 3.28 -43.59 -5.43
CA LEU A 115 3.88 -42.34 -5.88
C LEU A 115 4.26 -41.44 -4.69
N PRO A 116 5.28 -40.56 -4.84
CA PRO A 116 5.69 -39.67 -3.76
C PRO A 116 4.56 -38.78 -3.22
N HIS A 117 3.66 -38.29 -4.09
CA HIS A 117 2.51 -37.48 -3.69
C HIS A 117 1.32 -38.29 -3.15
N GLN A 118 1.30 -39.60 -3.38
CA GLN A 118 0.37 -40.52 -2.73
C GLN A 118 0.84 -40.91 -1.32
N LYS A 119 2.09 -40.58 -0.95
CA LYS A 119 2.65 -40.85 0.37
C LYS A 119 1.96 -39.99 1.42
N GLY A 120 1.15 -40.62 2.26
CA GLY A 120 0.38 -39.95 3.31
C GLY A 120 -1.02 -39.52 2.88
N LEU A 121 -1.48 -39.96 1.70
CA LEU A 121 -2.87 -39.84 1.31
C LEU A 121 -3.71 -40.83 2.14
N ASP A 122 -4.56 -40.29 3.01
CA ASP A 122 -5.48 -41.10 3.80
C ASP A 122 -6.81 -41.23 3.06
N LEU A 123 -6.97 -42.34 2.33
CA LEU A 123 -8.20 -42.66 1.60
C LEU A 123 -9.34 -43.16 2.50
N THR A 124 -9.15 -43.16 3.82
CA THR A 124 -10.18 -43.59 4.78
C THR A 124 -11.11 -42.46 5.21
N GLN A 125 -10.85 -41.22 4.78
CA GLN A 125 -11.71 -40.08 5.11
C GLN A 125 -13.08 -40.20 4.43
N THR A 126 -14.13 -39.83 5.17
CA THR A 126 -15.51 -39.84 4.67
C THR A 126 -15.79 -38.57 3.86
N ALA A 127 -16.69 -38.68 2.87
CA ALA A 127 -17.11 -37.53 2.06
C ALA A 127 -17.73 -36.39 2.90
N GLU A 128 -18.34 -36.73 4.03
CA GLU A 128 -18.84 -35.75 5.00
C GLU A 128 -17.70 -34.92 5.60
N ARG A 129 -16.58 -35.56 5.95
CA ARG A 129 -15.41 -34.87 6.50
C ARG A 129 -14.74 -33.96 5.48
N GLU A 130 -14.71 -34.36 4.22
CA GLU A 130 -14.21 -33.51 3.13
C GLU A 130 -15.07 -32.24 2.98
N GLN A 131 -16.40 -32.38 3.04
CA GLN A 131 -17.32 -31.24 2.97
C GLN A 131 -17.13 -30.29 4.15
N GLU A 132 -17.03 -30.81 5.38
CA GLU A 132 -16.74 -30.00 6.56
C GLU A 132 -15.44 -29.19 6.41
N LEU A 133 -14.38 -29.80 5.89
CA LEU A 133 -13.11 -29.12 5.66
C LEU A 133 -13.22 -28.04 4.57
N LEU A 134 -13.99 -28.29 3.52
CA LEU A 134 -14.25 -27.28 2.48
C LEU A 134 -15.03 -26.09 3.04
N ASP A 135 -16.04 -26.34 3.87
CA ASP A 135 -16.81 -25.31 4.56
C ASP A 135 -15.90 -24.50 5.51
N GLU A 136 -15.05 -25.17 6.29
CA GLU A 136 -14.05 -24.52 7.15
C GLU A 136 -13.10 -23.62 6.34
N VAL A 137 -12.64 -24.09 5.18
CA VAL A 137 -11.81 -23.27 4.28
C VAL A 137 -12.57 -22.05 3.78
N GLU A 138 -13.85 -22.16 3.45
CA GLU A 138 -14.67 -21.03 3.03
C GLU A 138 -14.90 -20.02 4.17
N GLU A 139 -15.15 -20.51 5.38
CA GLU A 139 -15.26 -19.68 6.58
C GLU A 139 -13.96 -18.92 6.86
N LEU A 140 -12.81 -19.59 6.81
CA LEU A 140 -11.50 -18.96 6.98
C LEU A 140 -11.24 -17.90 5.91
N ARG A 141 -11.63 -18.13 4.66
CA ARG A 141 -11.56 -17.12 3.59
C ARG A 141 -12.41 -15.89 3.93
N LYS A 142 -13.65 -16.08 4.40
CA LYS A 142 -14.53 -15.00 4.85
C LYS A 142 -13.92 -14.23 6.03
N GLN A 143 -13.34 -14.93 7.00
CA GLN A 143 -12.65 -14.31 8.14
C GLN A 143 -11.47 -13.45 7.70
N ILE A 144 -10.62 -13.95 6.78
CA ILE A 144 -9.49 -13.21 6.22
C ILE A 144 -9.98 -11.93 5.53
N ASP A 145 -11.06 -12.00 4.75
CA ASP A 145 -11.61 -10.83 4.07
C ASP A 145 -12.18 -9.79 5.04
N ASN A 146 -12.84 -10.24 6.11
CA ASN A 146 -13.31 -9.37 7.18
C ASN A 146 -12.14 -8.69 7.91
N GLN A 147 -11.08 -9.44 8.24
CA GLN A 147 -9.86 -8.88 8.83
C GLN A 147 -9.17 -7.87 7.89
N ARG A 148 -9.13 -8.15 6.58
CA ARG A 148 -8.58 -7.21 5.58
C ARG A 148 -9.41 -5.94 5.47
N ARG A 149 -10.75 -6.02 5.54
CA ARG A 149 -11.64 -4.84 5.58
C ARG A 149 -11.40 -4.02 6.85
N LEU A 150 -11.35 -4.68 8.00
CA LEU A 150 -11.13 -4.04 9.29
C LEU A 150 -9.76 -3.34 9.35
N LYS A 151 -8.70 -4.00 8.86
CA LYS A 151 -7.35 -3.41 8.73
C LYS A 151 -7.37 -2.13 7.88
N ARG A 152 -8.10 -2.12 6.76
CA ARG A 152 -8.25 -0.92 5.91
C ARG A 152 -8.96 0.20 6.67
N PHE A 153 -10.02 -0.12 7.40
CA PHE A 153 -10.74 0.84 8.24
C PHE A 153 -9.85 1.46 9.32
N TYR A 154 -9.13 0.64 10.10
CA TYR A 154 -8.22 1.14 11.13
C TYR A 154 -7.05 1.94 10.55
N THR A 155 -6.51 1.53 9.41
CA THR A 155 -5.45 2.30 8.74
C THR A 155 -5.95 3.70 8.36
N ARG A 156 -7.21 3.80 7.89
CA ARG A 156 -7.85 5.09 7.59
C ARG A 156 -8.08 5.90 8.87
N SER A 157 -8.60 5.30 9.94
CA SER A 157 -8.87 6.01 11.19
C SER A 157 -7.59 6.54 11.84
N ILE A 158 -6.50 5.78 11.82
CA ILE A 158 -5.17 6.22 12.30
C ILE A 158 -4.69 7.44 11.52
N ARG A 159 -4.84 7.46 10.19
CA ARG A 159 -4.46 8.63 9.37
C ARG A 159 -5.27 9.88 9.77
N VAL A 160 -6.59 9.74 9.90
CA VAL A 160 -7.47 10.85 10.30
C VAL A 160 -7.12 11.34 11.70
N SER A 161 -6.92 10.43 12.65
CA SER A 161 -6.52 10.75 14.02
C SER A 161 -5.18 11.47 14.08
N ASN A 162 -4.19 11.04 13.30
CA ASN A 162 -2.90 11.72 13.20
C ASN A 162 -3.04 13.15 12.64
N ILE A 163 -3.88 13.34 11.62
CA ILE A 163 -4.15 14.67 11.08
C ILE A 163 -4.83 15.57 12.13
N GLN A 164 -5.85 15.05 12.84
CA GLN A 164 -6.52 15.78 13.91
C GLN A 164 -5.56 16.13 15.05
N ARG A 165 -4.70 15.20 15.46
CA ARG A 165 -3.65 15.44 16.46
C ARG A 165 -2.70 16.55 16.01
N LEU A 166 -2.22 16.53 14.77
CA LEU A 166 -1.34 17.59 14.25
C LEU A 166 -2.04 18.95 14.22
N ARG A 167 -3.33 19.00 13.89
CA ARG A 167 -4.13 20.23 13.96
C ARG A 167 -4.27 20.74 15.39
N ALA A 168 -4.56 19.84 16.34
CA ALA A 168 -4.67 20.17 17.75
C ALA A 168 -3.35 20.70 18.31
N ILE A 169 -2.21 20.08 17.96
CA ILE A 169 -0.87 20.57 18.35
C ILE A 169 -0.64 21.98 17.79
N LYS A 170 -0.85 22.21 16.49
CA LYS A 170 -0.71 23.55 15.89
C LYS A 170 -1.61 24.59 16.53
N ARG A 171 -2.83 24.20 16.92
CA ARG A 171 -3.76 25.08 17.64
C ARG A 171 -3.23 25.39 19.04
N LEU A 172 -2.74 24.39 19.77
CA LEU A 172 -2.11 24.58 21.07
C LEU A 172 -0.91 25.51 20.96
N ASP A 173 -0.03 25.32 19.97
CA ASP A 173 1.13 26.21 19.77
C ASP A 173 0.70 27.67 19.57
N ARG A 174 -0.38 27.92 18.80
CA ARG A 174 -0.95 29.27 18.64
C ARG A 174 -1.53 29.83 19.93
N LEU A 175 -2.24 28.99 20.69
CA LEU A 175 -2.84 29.39 21.97
C LEU A 175 -1.82 29.46 23.11
N SER A 176 -0.64 28.86 22.96
CA SER A 176 0.43 28.89 23.97
C SER A 176 0.90 30.32 24.26
N ILE A 177 0.76 31.22 23.27
CA ILE A 177 1.02 32.65 23.40
C ILE A 177 0.09 33.28 24.45
N LEU A 178 -1.16 32.80 24.56
CA LEU A 178 -2.10 33.26 25.58
C LEU A 178 -1.72 32.73 26.98
N ASN A 179 -1.03 31.59 27.08
CA ASN A 179 -0.54 31.07 28.35
C ASN A 179 0.71 31.80 28.88
N ALA A 180 1.08 32.93 28.27
CA ALA A 180 2.13 33.78 28.79
C ALA A 180 1.71 34.41 30.12
N SER A 181 2.65 34.49 31.06
CA SER A 181 2.54 35.16 32.38
C SER A 181 1.99 36.60 32.35
N SER A 182 1.86 37.21 31.16
CA SER A 182 1.17 38.48 30.95
C SER A 182 -0.35 38.43 31.15
N LEU A 183 -0.99 37.28 30.94
CA LEU A 183 -2.43 37.15 31.24
C LEU A 183 -2.72 37.14 32.74
N ASP A 184 -1.81 36.68 33.60
CA ASP A 184 -1.96 36.82 35.06
C ASP A 184 -2.01 38.30 35.45
N VAL A 185 -1.17 39.12 34.82
CA VAL A 185 -1.18 40.57 35.06
C VAL A 185 -2.49 41.21 34.60
N LEU A 186 -3.02 40.79 33.44
CA LEU A 186 -4.32 41.25 32.93
C LEU A 186 -5.51 40.70 33.75
N GLY A 187 -5.39 39.52 34.37
CA GLY A 187 -6.39 38.95 35.27
C GLY A 187 -6.52 39.71 36.59
N THR A 188 -5.43 40.32 37.09
CA THR A 188 -5.46 41.16 38.30
C THR A 188 -5.90 42.62 38.07
N LEU A 189 -5.98 43.04 36.80
CA LEU A 189 -6.35 44.42 36.43
C LEU A 189 -7.82 44.77 36.76
N PRO A 190 -8.81 43.89 36.52
CA PRO A 190 -10.19 44.11 36.94
C PRO A 190 -10.34 44.37 38.45
N GLU A 191 -9.61 43.64 39.29
CA GLU A 191 -9.64 43.84 40.74
C GLU A 191 -9.06 45.20 41.14
N LYS A 192 -7.97 45.61 40.50
CA LYS A 192 -7.37 46.94 40.73
C LYS A 192 -8.28 48.07 40.25
N PHE A 193 -8.96 47.91 39.10
CA PHE A 193 -9.93 48.88 38.62
C PHE A 193 -11.19 48.92 39.48
N ALA A 194 -11.67 47.78 39.98
CA ALA A 194 -12.78 47.72 40.91
C ALA A 194 -12.42 48.39 42.24
N ALA A 195 -11.23 48.14 42.78
CA ALA A 195 -10.74 48.81 43.98
C ALA A 195 -10.58 50.32 43.77
N MET A 196 -10.06 50.75 42.61
CA MET A 196 -9.96 52.15 42.25
C MET A 196 -11.35 52.79 42.12
N TYR A 197 -12.29 52.14 41.43
CA TYR A 197 -13.66 52.61 41.30
C TYR A 197 -14.32 52.77 42.67
N VAL A 198 -14.22 51.76 43.54
CA VAL A 198 -14.73 51.83 44.92
C VAL A 198 -14.09 52.97 45.70
N SER A 199 -12.77 53.17 45.58
CA SER A 199 -12.07 54.27 46.24
C SER A 199 -12.51 55.65 45.74
N VAL A 200 -12.77 55.79 44.43
CA VAL A 200 -13.22 57.03 43.80
C VAL A 200 -14.69 57.31 44.12
N SER A 201 -15.53 56.27 44.16
CA SER A 201 -16.93 56.39 44.54
C SER A 201 -17.13 56.60 46.04
N ALA A 202 -16.14 56.22 46.87
CA ALA A 202 -16.13 56.48 48.31
C ALA A 202 -15.57 57.87 48.67
N LEU A 203 -15.08 58.65 47.69
CA LEU A 203 -14.71 60.03 47.94
C LEU A 203 -15.98 60.85 48.25
N PRO A 204 -15.94 61.74 49.25
CA PRO A 204 -17.07 62.64 49.54
C PRO A 204 -17.43 63.46 48.30
N PRO A 205 -18.72 63.70 48.01
CA PRO A 205 -19.11 64.62 46.96
C PRO A 205 -18.49 66.00 47.26
N LEU A 206 -17.87 66.60 46.26
CA LEU A 206 -17.21 67.89 46.40
C LEU A 206 -18.24 68.95 46.82
N ASP A 207 -18.14 69.42 48.06
CA ASP A 207 -18.97 70.51 48.57
C ASP A 207 -18.72 71.77 47.71
N PRO A 208 -19.75 72.59 47.42
CA PRO A 208 -19.58 73.80 46.61
C PRO A 208 -18.57 74.80 47.21
N ALA A 209 -18.31 74.74 48.52
CA ALA A 209 -17.26 75.50 49.20
C ALA A 209 -15.84 75.00 48.86
N THR A 210 -15.65 73.69 48.63
CA THR A 210 -14.35 73.11 48.23
C THR A 210 -14.05 73.36 46.76
N MET A 211 -15.06 73.32 45.87
CA MET A 211 -14.92 73.79 44.49
C MET A 211 -14.62 75.29 44.41
N ALA A 212 -15.20 76.11 45.30
CA ALA A 212 -14.84 77.52 45.42
C ALA A 212 -13.38 77.69 45.88
N SER A 213 -12.89 76.90 46.85
CA SER A 213 -11.48 76.96 47.28
C SER A 213 -10.48 76.48 46.21
N LEU A 214 -10.82 75.45 45.43
CA LEU A 214 -10.00 74.97 44.31
C LEU A 214 -10.02 75.91 43.09
N SER A 215 -11.09 76.68 42.90
CA SER A 215 -11.19 77.70 41.86
C SER A 215 -10.66 79.08 42.30
N GLN A 216 -10.56 79.34 43.62
CA GLN A 216 -10.09 80.60 44.19
C GLN A 216 -8.63 80.62 44.65
N VAL A 217 -7.87 79.54 44.51
CA VAL A 217 -6.39 79.66 44.44
C VAL A 217 -5.99 80.10 43.03
N ARG A 218 -6.48 81.30 42.64
CA ARG A 218 -5.78 82.19 41.70
C ARG A 218 -5.00 83.20 42.53
N LEU A 219 -3.96 82.73 43.20
CA LEU A 219 -2.83 83.60 43.50
C LEU A 219 -1.67 83.05 42.69
N VAL A 220 -1.47 83.71 41.56
CA VAL A 220 -0.22 83.63 40.81
C VAL A 220 0.85 84.14 41.76
N ASP A 221 1.55 83.24 42.45
CA ASP A 221 2.85 83.56 43.04
C ASP A 221 3.84 83.65 41.88
N PRO A 222 4.39 84.83 41.54
CA PRO A 222 5.30 84.98 40.43
C PRO A 222 6.65 84.35 40.81
N GLY A 223 6.80 83.04 40.59
CA GLY A 223 8.07 82.34 40.83
C GLY A 223 8.04 80.80 40.81
N LYS A 224 6.89 80.14 40.90
CA LYS A 224 6.82 78.66 40.92
C LYS A 224 6.46 78.06 39.56
N ARG A 225 7.03 76.88 39.25
CA ARG A 225 6.88 76.22 37.93
C ARG A 225 5.52 75.53 37.82
N GLN A 226 4.94 75.50 36.62
CA GLN A 226 3.56 75.04 36.36
C GLN A 226 3.24 73.60 36.79
N TRP A 227 4.26 72.73 36.92
CA TRP A 227 4.09 71.36 37.38
C TRP A 227 3.97 71.24 38.91
N GLU A 228 4.32 72.29 39.66
CA GLU A 228 4.26 72.32 41.13
C GLU A 228 2.91 72.84 41.66
N THR A 229 2.08 73.45 40.80
CA THR A 229 0.88 74.17 41.23
C THR A 229 -0.43 73.45 40.90
N SER A 230 -0.43 72.49 39.97
CA SER A 230 -1.63 71.69 39.69
C SER A 230 -1.28 70.27 39.19
N ASN A 231 -2.17 69.32 39.51
CA ASN A 231 -2.04 67.92 39.07
C ASN A 231 -2.12 67.81 37.53
N THR A 232 -2.87 68.71 36.88
CA THR A 232 -2.92 68.84 35.42
C THR A 232 -1.62 69.41 34.84
N GLY A 233 -0.96 70.31 35.57
CA GLY A 233 0.39 70.80 35.24
C GLY A 233 1.45 69.71 35.35
N TYR A 234 1.38 68.87 36.39
CA TYR A 234 2.25 67.71 36.53
C TYR A 234 2.03 66.69 35.40
N LEU A 235 0.77 66.41 35.03
CA LEU A 235 0.45 65.53 33.90
C LEU A 235 0.97 66.09 32.58
N ASN A 236 0.75 67.37 32.28
CA ASN A 236 1.27 67.98 31.06
C ASN A 236 2.80 68.03 31.04
N TRP A 237 3.44 68.27 32.19
CA TRP A 237 4.89 68.19 32.32
C TRP A 237 5.40 66.76 32.14
N ALA A 238 4.80 65.75 32.78
CA ALA A 238 5.19 64.35 32.66
C ALA A 238 4.98 63.81 31.24
N VAL A 239 3.89 64.20 30.58
CA VAL A 239 3.63 63.90 29.17
C VAL A 239 4.65 64.60 28.27
N GLY A 240 4.98 65.87 28.55
CA GLY A 240 6.05 66.61 27.88
C GLY A 240 7.41 65.94 28.04
N GLN A 241 7.75 65.51 29.24
CA GLN A 241 8.98 64.79 29.56
C GLN A 241 9.04 63.41 28.87
N LEU A 242 7.90 62.72 28.74
CA LEU A 242 7.77 61.46 27.99
C LEU A 242 7.97 61.68 26.49
N LEU A 243 7.41 62.75 25.93
CA LEU A 243 7.58 63.15 24.54
C LEU A 243 9.01 63.60 24.22
N GLU A 244 9.66 64.33 25.14
CA GLU A 244 11.07 64.71 25.03
C GLU A 244 11.98 63.49 25.13
N ARG A 245 11.72 62.57 26.07
CA ARG A 245 12.47 61.31 26.19
C ARG A 245 12.28 60.36 25.01
N ALA A 246 11.09 60.39 24.37
CA ALA A 246 10.83 59.68 23.12
C ALA A 246 11.56 60.33 21.91
N LYS A 247 11.74 61.66 21.93
CA LYS A 247 12.55 62.39 20.93
C LYS A 247 14.06 62.22 21.14
N GLU A 248 14.53 62.08 22.37
CA GLU A 248 15.95 61.97 22.72
C GLU A 248 16.49 60.53 22.78
N GLY A 249 15.70 59.51 22.38
CA GLY A 249 16.19 58.13 22.31
C GLY A 249 16.54 57.50 23.66
N GLY A 250 15.90 57.93 24.75
CA GLY A 250 16.09 57.41 26.10
C GLY A 250 15.41 56.05 26.35
N GLY A 251 15.81 55.04 25.59
CA GLY A 251 15.23 53.69 25.44
C GLY A 251 15.42 52.69 26.60
N ALA A 252 15.22 53.07 27.86
CA ALA A 252 15.23 52.07 28.95
C ALA A 252 13.81 51.65 29.38
N GLY A 253 12.90 52.62 29.56
CA GLY A 253 11.54 52.35 30.02
C GLY A 253 10.61 51.89 28.89
N VAL A 254 10.70 52.55 27.73
CA VAL A 254 9.88 52.20 26.55
C VAL A 254 10.31 50.86 25.99
N ASP A 255 11.61 50.58 25.88
CA ASP A 255 12.13 49.29 25.40
C ASP A 255 11.69 48.10 26.25
N THR A 256 11.58 48.26 27.57
CA THR A 256 11.02 47.20 28.44
C THR A 256 9.52 47.02 28.26
N LEU A 257 8.79 48.07 27.91
CA LEU A 257 7.35 48.05 27.65
C LEU A 257 7.06 47.50 26.25
N THR A 258 7.81 47.89 25.21
CA THR A 258 7.75 47.30 23.88
C THR A 258 8.27 45.87 23.87
N ALA A 259 9.27 45.50 24.69
CA ALA A 259 9.68 44.10 24.84
C ALA A 259 8.60 43.26 25.52
N LYS A 260 7.90 43.79 26.54
CA LYS A 260 6.76 43.12 27.17
C LYS A 260 5.56 43.02 26.21
N VAL A 261 5.27 44.06 25.43
CA VAL A 261 4.21 44.04 24.41
C VAL A 261 4.55 43.07 23.27
N ASN A 262 5.81 43.01 22.84
CA ASN A 262 6.28 42.03 21.85
C ASN A 262 6.29 40.59 22.41
N ALA A 263 6.44 40.41 23.74
CA ALA A 263 6.34 39.11 24.40
C ALA A 263 4.91 38.55 24.45
N VAL A 264 3.88 39.41 24.43
CA VAL A 264 2.47 38.98 24.28
C VAL A 264 2.12 38.71 22.80
N GLY A 265 3.04 39.01 21.87
CA GLY A 265 2.80 38.94 20.43
C GLY A 265 2.01 40.15 19.91
N PRO A 266 2.14 40.51 18.62
CA PRO A 266 1.40 41.63 18.04
C PRO A 266 -0.12 41.42 18.17
N ALA A 267 -0.87 42.50 18.40
CA ALA A 267 -2.32 42.48 18.64
C ALA A 267 -3.13 41.74 17.55
N SER A 268 -2.61 41.66 16.32
CA SER A 268 -3.19 40.87 15.23
C SER A 268 -3.16 39.36 15.51
N GLN A 269 -2.13 38.85 16.20
CA GLN A 269 -2.03 37.45 16.58
C GLN A 269 -2.99 37.10 17.73
N LEU A 270 -3.18 38.00 18.69
CA LEU A 270 -4.17 37.83 19.78
C LEU A 270 -5.60 37.86 19.25
N ARG A 271 -5.89 38.77 18.31
CA ARG A 271 -7.19 38.83 17.63
C ARG A 271 -7.46 37.56 16.82
N ALA A 272 -6.46 37.07 16.08
CA ALA A 272 -6.58 35.81 15.35
C ALA A 272 -6.75 34.59 16.28
N ALA A 273 -6.12 34.59 17.46
CA ALA A 273 -6.31 33.55 18.47
C ALA A 273 -7.72 33.59 19.08
N ALA A 274 -8.26 34.78 19.37
CA ALA A 274 -9.61 34.98 19.89
C ALA A 274 -10.69 34.54 18.88
N GLU A 275 -10.54 34.91 17.60
CA GLU A 275 -11.45 34.49 16.53
C GLU A 275 -11.45 32.95 16.33
N GLU A 276 -10.32 32.28 16.58
CA GLU A 276 -10.24 30.81 16.50
C GLU A 276 -10.85 30.11 17.72
N ILE A 277 -10.80 30.72 18.92
CA ILE A 277 -11.52 30.23 20.11
C ILE A 277 -13.03 30.33 19.90
N GLU A 278 -13.49 31.43 19.30
CA GLU A 278 -14.91 31.65 18.99
C GLU A 278 -15.45 30.64 17.95
N ARG A 279 -14.62 30.27 16.97
CA ARG A 279 -14.93 29.17 16.03
C ARG A 279 -15.04 27.80 16.71
N VAL A 280 -14.23 27.52 17.72
CA VAL A 280 -14.33 26.27 18.50
C VAL A 280 -15.62 26.20 19.32
N GLY A 281 -16.13 27.34 19.78
CA GLY A 281 -17.45 27.40 20.45
C GLY A 281 -18.63 27.19 19.50
N THR A 282 -18.42 27.24 18.18
CA THR A 282 -19.48 27.20 17.16
C THR A 282 -19.41 26.00 16.21
N ASP A 283 -18.43 25.09 16.34
CA ASP A 283 -18.36 23.84 15.56
C ASP A 283 -19.30 22.76 16.16
N PRO A 284 -20.43 22.39 15.52
CA PRO A 284 -21.35 21.36 16.02
C PRO A 284 -20.83 19.92 15.84
N ASP A 285 -19.62 19.72 15.32
CA ASP A 285 -19.09 18.38 14.96
C ASP A 285 -18.33 17.68 16.12
N THR A 286 -18.41 18.23 17.34
CA THR A 286 -17.83 17.59 18.55
C THR A 286 -18.78 16.63 19.26
N THR A 287 -20.05 16.54 18.88
CA THR A 287 -20.91 15.41 19.25
C THR A 287 -20.66 14.26 18.29
N GLY A 288 -19.71 13.40 18.64
CA GLY A 288 -19.53 12.10 18.01
C GLY A 288 -20.74 11.20 18.23
N ALA A 289 -21.74 11.31 17.35
CA ALA A 289 -22.71 10.25 17.12
C ALA A 289 -22.22 9.41 15.92
N PRO A 290 -22.11 8.08 16.04
CA PRO A 290 -21.89 7.23 14.89
C PRO A 290 -23.11 7.35 13.96
N ARG A 291 -22.90 7.77 12.71
CA ARG A 291 -23.92 7.61 11.66
C ARG A 291 -23.99 6.11 11.34
N GLU A 292 -25.10 5.51 11.74
CA GLU A 292 -25.58 4.25 11.15
C GLU A 292 -26.00 4.54 9.70
N GLU A 293 -25.30 3.90 8.76
CA GLU A 293 -25.74 3.31 7.47
C GLU A 293 -24.52 3.05 6.57
#